data_AF-A0A4Y9YVY8-F1
#
_entry.id   AF-A0A4Y9YVY8-F1
#
_cell.length_a   1.000
_cell.length_b   1.000
_cell.length_c   1.000
_cell.angle_alpha   90.00
_cell.angle_beta   90.00
_cell.angle_gamma   90.00
#
_symmetry.space_group_name_H-M   'P 1'
#
loop_
_entity.id
_entity.type
_entity.pdbx_description
1 polymer ?
#
loop_
_entity_poly.entity_id
_entity_poly.type
_entity_poly.pdbx_seq_one_letter_code
_entity_poly.pdbx_strand_id
1 'polypeptide(L)'
;MPHTLPTIPAELIQEIALLLPSTVDIINCRSICRSMTSALSTTALFKRRLVSSGWDLDAWEAEEREDSMLDERLQRWMQIDFMHIRVLEFLAEACSYEHFQPVASGIDPTAGLMEASTSRTRALIQWSNAASNRSSLS
;
A
#
# COMPACT_ATOMS: atom_id res chain seq x y z
N MET A 1 -49.45 -2.90 16.92
CA MET A 1 -48.51 -1.76 16.97
C MET A 1 -47.19 -2.25 16.40
N PRO A 2 -46.73 -1.79 15.22
CA PRO A 2 -45.42 -2.17 14.74
C PRO A 2 -44.37 -1.54 15.67
N HIS A 3 -43.64 -2.38 16.41
CA HIS A 3 -42.51 -1.92 17.20
C HIS A 3 -41.40 -1.53 16.23
N THR A 4 -41.21 -0.22 16.02
CA THR A 4 -40.02 0.29 15.37
C THR A 4 -38.83 -0.02 16.26
N LEU A 5 -37.92 -0.85 15.75
CA LEU A 5 -36.65 -1.08 16.42
C LEU A 5 -35.94 0.27 16.60
N PRO A 6 -35.33 0.53 17.79
CA PRO A 6 -34.56 1.74 18.00
C PRO A 6 -33.49 1.82 16.91
N THR A 7 -33.58 2.86 16.09
CA THR A 7 -32.64 3.07 14.98
C THR A 7 -31.41 3.76 15.54
N ILE A 8 -30.25 3.12 15.41
CA ILE A 8 -28.97 3.73 15.79
C ILE A 8 -28.73 4.94 14.87
N PRO A 9 -28.44 6.14 15.41
CA PRO A 9 -28.06 7.30 14.62
C PRO A 9 -26.88 7.02 13.68
N ALA A 10 -26.90 7.62 12.48
CA ALA A 10 -25.86 7.41 11.48
C ALA A 10 -24.48 7.87 11.98
N GLU A 11 -24.45 8.91 12.80
CA GLU A 11 -23.26 9.47 13.42
C GLU A 11 -22.59 8.44 14.34
N LEU A 12 -23.37 7.72 15.16
CA LEU A 12 -22.82 6.65 16.01
C LEU A 12 -22.26 5.49 15.19
N ILE A 13 -22.91 5.13 14.08
CA ILE A 13 -22.40 4.11 13.16
C ILE A 13 -21.06 4.58 12.56
N GLN A 14 -20.94 5.85 12.18
CA GLN A 14 -19.69 6.42 11.66
C GLN A 14 -18.58 6.51 12.72
N GLU A 15 -18.90 6.82 13.98
CA GLU A 15 -17.93 6.78 15.09
C GLU A 15 -17.41 5.36 15.31
N ILE A 16 -18.28 4.35 15.29
CA ILE A 16 -17.86 2.95 15.38
C ILE A 16 -16.97 2.58 14.19
N ALA A 17 -17.34 3.01 12.98
CA ALA A 17 -16.58 2.72 11.77
C ALA A 17 -15.19 3.37 11.75
N LEU A 18 -14.99 4.50 12.42
CA LEU A 18 -13.64 5.07 12.60
C LEU A 18 -12.70 4.15 13.37
N LEU A 19 -13.24 3.35 14.29
CA LEU A 19 -12.44 2.45 15.12
C LEU A 19 -12.02 1.18 14.37
N LEU A 20 -12.59 0.93 13.19
CA LEU A 20 -12.23 -0.23 12.37
C LEU A 20 -10.86 0.00 11.72
N PRO A 21 -9.90 -0.92 11.86
CA PRO A 21 -8.56 -0.72 11.29
C PRO A 21 -8.59 -0.79 9.76
N SER A 22 -9.42 -1.66 9.17
CA SER A 22 -9.46 -1.90 7.73
C SER A 22 -10.63 -1.20 7.04
N THR A 23 -10.36 -0.59 5.88
CA THR A 23 -11.40 -0.10 4.95
C THR A 23 -12.30 -1.23 4.46
N VAL A 24 -11.77 -2.46 4.36
CA VAL A 24 -12.55 -3.65 3.95
C VAL A 24 -13.67 -3.95 4.93
N ASP A 25 -13.42 -3.79 6.23
CA ASP A 25 -14.43 -4.03 7.26
C ASP A 25 -15.57 -3.01 7.14
N ILE A 26 -15.25 -1.74 6.87
CA ILE A 26 -16.24 -0.69 6.63
C ILE A 26 -17.09 -1.03 5.39
N ILE A 27 -16.47 -1.49 4.31
CA ILE A 27 -17.16 -1.90 3.07
C ILE A 27 -18.10 -3.08 3.33
N ASN A 28 -17.63 -4.08 4.09
CA ASN A 28 -18.45 -5.23 4.48
C ASN A 28 -19.63 -4.77 5.34
N CYS A 29 -19.40 -3.93 6.35
CA CYS A 29 -20.46 -3.35 7.18
C CYS A 29 -21.50 -2.59 6.35
N ARG A 30 -21.05 -1.80 5.37
CA ARG A 30 -21.91 -1.02 4.46
C ARG A 30 -22.91 -1.91 3.70
N SER A 31 -22.57 -3.17 3.43
CA SER A 31 -23.42 -4.12 2.71
C SER A 31 -24.45 -4.86 3.57
N ILE A 32 -24.41 -4.74 4.91
CA ILE A 32 -25.24 -5.53 5.82
C ILE A 32 -26.73 -5.15 5.73
N CYS A 33 -27.04 -3.86 5.78
CA CYS A 33 -28.41 -3.37 5.73
C CYS A 33 -28.45 -1.93 5.23
N ARG A 34 -29.64 -1.47 4.82
CA ARG A 34 -29.85 -0.12 4.27
C ARG A 34 -29.36 0.99 5.21
N SER A 35 -29.54 0.83 6.52
CA SER A 35 -29.08 1.82 7.51
C SER A 35 -27.55 1.92 7.52
N MET A 36 -26.85 0.79 7.48
CA MET A 36 -25.38 0.76 7.38
C MET A 36 -24.93 1.31 6.03
N THR A 37 -25.60 0.95 4.93
CA THR A 37 -25.31 1.50 3.61
C THR A 37 -25.39 3.01 3.63
N SER A 38 -26.48 3.57 4.15
CA SER A 38 -26.69 5.02 4.21
C SER A 38 -25.67 5.70 5.11
N ALA A 39 -25.41 5.16 6.30
CA ALA A 39 -24.51 5.77 7.27
C ALA A 39 -23.03 5.74 6.82
N LEU A 40 -22.61 4.69 6.11
CA LEU A 40 -21.23 4.48 5.69
C LEU A 40 -20.94 4.93 4.25
N SER A 41 -21.94 5.45 3.52
CA SER A 41 -21.77 6.01 2.16
C SER A 41 -21.48 7.52 2.20
N THR A 42 -20.56 7.94 3.07
CA THR A 42 -20.18 9.36 3.20
C THR A 42 -18.69 9.54 2.97
N THR A 43 -18.31 10.51 2.15
CA THR A 43 -16.89 10.86 1.92
C THR A 43 -16.23 11.34 3.20
N ALA A 44 -16.99 12.02 4.07
CA ALA A 44 -16.53 12.53 5.36
C ALA A 44 -15.90 11.45 6.25
N LEU A 45 -16.44 10.23 6.24
CA LEU A 45 -15.88 9.12 7.02
C LEU A 45 -14.43 8.79 6.59
N PHE A 46 -14.21 8.60 5.29
CA PHE A 46 -12.90 8.23 4.75
C PHE A 46 -11.90 9.39 4.83
N LYS A 47 -12.35 10.62 4.55
CA LYS A 47 -11.55 11.83 4.77
C LYS A 47 -11.08 11.95 6.23
N ARG A 48 -11.97 11.72 7.19
CA ARG A 48 -11.64 11.79 8.62
C ARG A 48 -10.60 10.75 9.03
N ARG A 49 -10.65 9.54 8.47
CA ARG A 49 -9.63 8.49 8.70
C ARG A 49 -8.25 8.90 8.19
N LEU A 50 -8.20 9.50 7.01
CA LEU A 50 -6.96 10.01 6.41
C LEU A 50 -6.38 11.17 7.23
N VAL A 51 -7.22 12.13 7.66
CA VAL A 51 -6.79 13.24 8.54
C VAL A 51 -6.25 12.70 9.88
N SER A 52 -6.92 11.72 10.49
CA SER A 52 -6.43 11.06 11.71
C SER A 52 -5.09 10.34 11.49
N SER A 53 -4.75 10.00 10.25
CA SER A 53 -3.47 9.43 9.85
C SER A 53 -2.43 10.48 9.45
N GLY A 54 -2.73 11.78 9.61
CA GLY A 54 -1.83 12.89 9.31
C GLY A 54 -1.83 13.37 7.86
N TRP A 55 -2.83 12.98 7.06
CA TRP A 55 -2.94 13.48 5.69
C TRP A 55 -3.40 14.93 5.65
N ASP A 56 -2.75 15.73 4.81
CA ASP A 56 -3.26 17.02 4.34
C ASP A 56 -4.20 16.78 3.15
N LEU A 57 -5.48 17.11 3.31
CA LEU A 57 -6.49 16.85 2.28
C LEU A 57 -6.62 17.99 1.26
N ASP A 58 -6.12 19.19 1.54
CA ASP A 58 -6.37 20.37 0.70
C ASP A 58 -5.85 20.16 -0.73
N ALA A 59 -4.65 19.56 -0.85
CA ALA A 59 -4.06 19.21 -2.14
C ALA A 59 -4.91 18.18 -2.91
N TRP A 60 -5.52 17.22 -2.21
CA TRP A 60 -6.32 16.16 -2.83
C TRP A 60 -7.73 16.63 -3.20
N GLU A 61 -8.29 17.55 -2.44
CA GLU A 61 -9.56 18.20 -2.73
C GLU A 61 -9.45 19.15 -3.93
N ALA A 62 -8.32 19.84 -4.09
CA ALA A 62 -8.06 20.68 -5.27
C ALA A 62 -8.04 19.89 -6.59
N GLU A 63 -7.70 18.60 -6.54
CA GLU A 63 -7.75 17.69 -7.69
C GLU A 63 -9.13 17.05 -7.93
N GLU A 64 -10.11 17.34 -7.06
CA GLU A 64 -11.46 16.81 -7.22
C GLU A 64 -12.19 17.59 -8.31
N ARG A 65 -12.62 16.90 -9.38
CA ARG A 65 -13.36 17.56 -10.45
C ARG A 65 -14.74 17.96 -9.93
N GLU A 66 -15.11 19.23 -10.09
CA GLU A 66 -16.39 19.79 -9.61
C GLU A 66 -17.62 19.09 -10.19
N ASP A 67 -17.49 18.50 -11.38
CA ASP A 67 -18.55 17.77 -12.08
C ASP A 67 -18.70 16.29 -11.65
N SER A 68 -17.88 15.81 -10.72
CA SER A 68 -17.91 14.42 -10.27
C SER A 68 -19.22 14.08 -9.55
N MET A 69 -19.82 12.94 -9.90
CA MET A 69 -21.02 12.45 -9.20
C MET A 69 -20.68 12.07 -7.75
N LEU A 70 -21.66 12.15 -6.84
CA LEU A 70 -21.47 11.82 -5.42
C LEU A 70 -20.88 10.41 -5.23
N ASP A 71 -21.33 9.44 -6.02
CA ASP A 71 -20.82 8.06 -5.97
C ASP A 71 -19.37 7.94 -6.43
N GLU A 72 -18.96 8.71 -7.44
CA GLU A 72 -17.58 8.74 -7.93
C GLU A 72 -16.65 9.37 -6.88
N ARG A 73 -17.10 10.45 -6.24
CA ARG A 73 -16.39 11.09 -5.14
C ARG A 73 -16.23 10.14 -3.97
N LEU A 74 -17.31 9.47 -3.57
CA LEU A 74 -17.29 8.44 -2.53
C LEU A 74 -16.29 7.32 -2.87
N GLN A 75 -16.37 6.79 -4.08
CA GLN A 75 -15.48 5.71 -4.53
C GLN A 75 -14.02 6.14 -4.53
N ARG A 76 -13.70 7.38 -4.95
CA ARG A 76 -12.33 7.93 -4.90
C ARG A 76 -11.81 7.93 -3.46
N TRP A 77 -12.55 8.50 -2.52
CA TRP A 77 -12.10 8.58 -1.12
C TRP A 77 -12.00 7.22 -0.45
N MET A 78 -12.90 6.29 -0.77
CA MET A 78 -12.80 4.89 -0.35
C MET A 78 -11.53 4.20 -0.87
N GLN A 79 -11.17 4.43 -2.14
CA GLN A 79 -9.96 3.86 -2.74
C GLN A 79 -8.69 4.43 -2.12
N ILE A 80 -8.64 5.73 -1.86
CA ILE A 80 -7.49 6.38 -1.21
C ILE A 80 -7.30 5.80 0.20
N ASP A 81 -8.36 5.73 1.02
CA ASP A 81 -8.31 5.13 2.36
C ASP A 81 -7.87 3.67 2.31
N PHE A 82 -8.44 2.87 1.39
CA PHE A 82 -8.06 1.47 1.21
C PHE A 82 -6.56 1.31 0.88
N MET A 83 -6.05 2.10 -0.06
CA MET A 83 -4.65 2.03 -0.47
C MET A 83 -3.72 2.47 0.66
N HIS A 84 -4.06 3.55 1.38
CA HIS A 84 -3.32 4.02 2.55
C HIS A 84 -3.19 2.93 3.61
N ILE A 85 -4.30 2.31 4.01
CA ILE A 85 -4.30 1.23 5.00
C ILE A 85 -3.48 0.03 4.51
N ARG A 86 -3.62 -0.37 3.25
CA ARG A 86 -2.84 -1.50 2.70
C ARG A 86 -1.35 -1.23 2.67
N VAL A 87 -0.94 -0.02 2.31
CA VAL A 87 0.47 0.37 2.35
C VAL A 87 1.01 0.34 3.79
N LEU A 88 0.25 0.83 4.77
CA LEU A 88 0.64 0.75 6.18
C LEU A 88 0.79 -0.71 6.66
N GLU A 89 -0.14 -1.59 6.30
CA GLU A 89 -0.05 -3.02 6.63
C GLU A 89 1.20 -3.65 6.01
N PHE A 90 1.48 -3.39 4.73
CA PHE A 90 2.69 -3.91 4.07
C PHE A 90 3.98 -3.38 4.71
N LEU A 91 4.03 -2.09 5.08
CA LEU A 91 5.19 -1.53 5.76
C LEU A 91 5.38 -2.13 7.15
N ALA A 92 4.30 -2.32 7.91
CA ALA A 92 4.35 -2.97 9.22
C ALA A 92 4.83 -4.42 9.11
N GLU A 93 4.35 -5.16 8.12
CA GLU A 93 4.80 -6.51 7.81
C GLU A 93 6.30 -6.52 7.47
N ALA A 94 6.74 -5.65 6.56
CA ALA A 94 8.14 -5.52 6.17
C ALA A 94 9.06 -5.15 7.34
N CYS A 95 8.60 -4.32 8.28
CA CYS A 95 9.34 -3.99 9.50
C CYS A 95 9.35 -5.13 10.53
N SER A 96 8.34 -6.00 10.53
CA SER A 96 8.26 -7.16 11.43
C SER A 96 9.13 -8.33 10.97
N TYR A 97 9.34 -8.48 9.66
CA TYR A 97 10.35 -9.36 9.11
C TYR A 97 11.74 -8.74 9.38
N GLU A 98 12.61 -9.43 10.11
CA GLU A 98 14.01 -9.05 10.39
C GLU A 98 14.91 -8.98 9.12
N HIS A 99 14.40 -8.53 7.97
CA HIS A 99 15.16 -8.39 6.73
C HIS A 99 16.14 -7.21 6.71
N PHE A 100 16.14 -6.39 7.77
CA PHE A 100 17.24 -5.49 8.09
C PHE A 100 18.07 -6.06 9.23
N GLN A 101 18.53 -7.31 9.14
CA GLN A 101 19.75 -7.65 9.87
C GLN A 101 20.86 -6.75 9.29
N PRO A 102 21.49 -5.87 10.10
CA PRO A 102 22.78 -5.35 9.71
C PRO A 102 23.66 -6.59 9.52
N VAL A 103 24.36 -6.68 8.40
CA VAL A 103 25.51 -7.56 8.25
C VAL A 103 26.59 -7.06 9.22
N ALA A 104 26.35 -7.29 10.52
CA ALA A 104 27.21 -6.98 11.64
C ALA A 104 27.67 -8.29 12.31
N SER A 105 27.60 -9.42 11.60
CA SER A 105 28.53 -10.52 11.83
C SER A 105 29.78 -10.22 10.99
N GLY A 106 30.80 -9.65 11.63
CA GLY A 106 32.01 -9.08 11.02
C GLY A 106 32.70 -9.96 9.98
N ILE A 107 32.26 -9.84 8.73
CA ILE A 107 32.99 -10.27 7.54
C ILE A 107 33.31 -8.99 6.78
N ASP A 108 34.60 -8.68 6.73
CA ASP A 108 35.17 -7.57 5.98
C ASP A 108 34.72 -7.63 4.51
N PRO A 109 33.97 -6.62 3.98
CA PRO A 109 33.46 -6.64 2.61
C PRO A 109 34.57 -6.59 1.55
N THR A 110 35.80 -6.29 1.94
CA THR A 110 36.92 -6.13 1.00
C THR A 110 37.52 -7.47 0.54
N ALA A 111 37.27 -8.57 1.25
CA ALA A 111 37.81 -9.88 0.87
C ALA A 111 37.12 -10.48 -0.37
N GLY A 112 35.81 -10.25 -0.56
CA GLY A 112 35.05 -10.82 -1.68
C GLY A 112 35.18 -10.06 -3.01
N LEU A 113 35.60 -8.79 -2.96
CA LEU A 113 35.70 -7.94 -4.16
C LEU A 113 36.94 -8.22 -5.02
N MET A 114 38.04 -8.74 -4.44
CA MET A 114 39.22 -9.12 -5.23
C MET A 114 39.07 -10.46 -5.96
N GLU A 115 38.34 -11.44 -5.42
CA GLU A 115 38.14 -12.73 -6.11
C GLU A 115 37.16 -12.65 -7.27
N ALA A 116 36.09 -11.84 -7.14
CA ALA A 116 35.10 -11.66 -8.21
C ALA A 116 35.68 -10.90 -9.42
N SER A 117 36.59 -9.95 -9.18
CA SER A 117 37.22 -9.18 -10.24
C SER A 117 38.27 -10.00 -11.00
N THR A 118 38.97 -10.92 -10.33
CA THR A 118 39.98 -11.78 -10.96
C THR A 118 39.34 -12.87 -11.83
N SER A 119 38.20 -13.41 -11.40
CA SER A 119 37.45 -14.45 -12.14
C SER A 119 36.77 -13.90 -13.40
N ARG A 120 36.23 -12.67 -13.36
CA ARG A 120 35.63 -12.03 -14.56
C ARG A 120 36.66 -11.68 -15.62
N THR A 121 37.85 -11.20 -15.24
CA THR A 121 38.90 -10.88 -16.20
C THR A 121 39.46 -12.15 -16.86
N ARG A 122 39.57 -13.26 -16.13
CA ARG A 122 39.96 -14.55 -16.71
C ARG A 122 38.95 -15.07 -17.74
N ALA A 123 37.65 -14.97 -17.43
CA ALA A 123 36.59 -15.43 -18.33
C ALA A 123 36.53 -14.62 -19.64
N LEU A 124 36.75 -13.30 -19.58
CA LEU A 124 36.77 -12.43 -20.76
C LEU A 124 37.98 -12.68 -21.66
N ILE A 125 39.16 -12.94 -21.09
CA ILE A 125 40.36 -13.29 -21.87
C ILE A 125 40.19 -14.65 -22.55
N GLN A 126 39.58 -15.62 -21.86
CA GLN A 126 39.37 -16.97 -22.41
C GLN A 126 38.33 -16.98 -23.55
N TRP A 127 37.29 -16.14 -23.46
CA TRP A 127 36.33 -15.93 -24.55
C TRP A 127 36.95 -15.23 -25.76
N SER A 128 37.77 -14.20 -25.55
CA SER A 128 38.44 -13.46 -26.64
C SER A 128 39.37 -14.37 -27.45
N ASN A 129 40.11 -15.26 -26.79
CA ASN A 129 41.02 -16.19 -27.47
C ASN A 129 40.26 -17.30 -28.23
N ALA A 130 39.11 -17.74 -27.73
CA ALA A 130 38.27 -18.73 -28.41
C ALA A 130 37.59 -18.16 -29.66
N ALA A 131 37.21 -16.88 -29.63
CA ALA A 131 36.62 -16.18 -30.77
C ALA A 131 37.65 -15.96 -31.90
N SER A 132 38.88 -15.56 -31.55
CA SER A 132 39.92 -15.28 -32.55
C SER A 132 40.43 -16.52 -33.29
N ASN A 133 40.37 -17.72 -32.66
CA ASN A 133 40.77 -18.98 -33.31
C ASN A 133 39.70 -19.56 -34.25
N ARG A 134 38.44 -19.12 -34.17
CA ARG A 134 37.37 -19.55 -35.10
C ARG A 134 37.36 -18.76 -36.41
N SER A 135 37.97 -17.57 -36.44
CA SER A 135 38.03 -16.69 -37.62
C SER A 135 39.12 -17.07 -38.62
N SER A 136 40.02 -18.00 -38.27
CA SER A 136 41.20 -18.36 -39.07
C SER A 136 41.06 -19.69 -39.82
N LEU A 137 39.87 -20.31 -39.78
CA LEU A 137 39.58 -21.63 -40.37
C LEU A 137 38.44 -21.60 -41.41
N SER A 138 38.11 -20.42 -41.93
CA SER A 138 37.18 -20.23 -43.07
C SER A 138 37.88 -19.56 -44.24
#